data_AF-A0A9D6K1U5-F1
#
_entry.id   AF-A0A9D6K1U5-F1
#
_cell.length_a   1.000
_cell.length_b   1.000
_cell.length_c   1.000
_cell.angle_alpha   90.00
_cell.angle_beta   90.00
_cell.angle_gamma   90.00
#
_symmetry.space_group_name_H-M   'P 1'
#
loop_
_entity.id
_entity.type
_entity.pdbx_description
1 polymer ?
#
loop_
_entity_poly.entity_id
_entity_poly.type
_entity_poly.pdbx_seq_one_letter_code
_entity_poly.pdbx_strand_id
1 'polypeptide(L)'
;MKQEALMAVLYVLLMVMVCFLVFLNIYRIWSIHDARRRGRLSTKGKATMYDVRYLLMEGEKELATRVYCDIFNVTMARARKDVEELQRSLKV
;
A
#
# COMPACT_ATOMS: atom_id res chain seq x y z
N MET A 1 -22.46 46.11 3.02
CA MET A 1 -22.43 45.28 1.79
C MET A 1 -21.03 44.83 1.38
N LYS A 2 -20.01 45.71 1.31
CA LYS A 2 -18.65 45.30 0.89
C LYS A 2 -17.97 44.31 1.85
N GLN A 3 -18.16 44.45 3.16
CA GLN A 3 -17.60 43.53 4.17
C GLN A 3 -18.25 42.14 4.15
N GLU A 4 -19.58 42.06 4.07
CA GLU A 4 -20.33 40.79 3.94
C GLU A 4 -19.86 39.96 2.73
N ALA A 5 -19.69 40.62 1.58
CA ALA A 5 -19.18 39.99 0.37
C ALA A 5 -17.74 39.51 0.53
N LEU A 6 -16.90 40.28 1.22
CA LEU A 6 -15.49 39.92 1.45
C LEU A 6 -15.38 38.71 2.39
N MET A 7 -16.22 38.65 3.44
CA MET A 7 -16.31 37.49 4.33
C MET A 7 -16.81 36.24 3.59
N ALA A 8 -17.83 36.37 2.74
CA ALA A 8 -18.34 35.25 1.94
C ALA A 8 -17.27 34.69 0.99
N VAL A 9 -16.51 35.54 0.31
CA VAL A 9 -15.40 35.13 -0.56
C VAL A 9 -14.31 34.42 0.24
N LEU A 10 -13.99 34.92 1.43
CA LEU A 10 -12.99 34.30 2.32
C LEU A 10 -13.41 32.89 2.74
N TYR A 11 -14.68 32.69 3.09
CA TYR A 11 -15.21 31.38 3.46
C TYR A 11 -15.21 30.39 2.29
N VAL A 12 -15.57 30.84 1.09
CA VAL A 12 -15.52 30.00 -0.12
C VAL A 12 -14.08 29.57 -0.41
N LEU A 13 -13.12 30.49 -0.32
CA LEU A 13 -11.70 30.16 -0.50
C LEU A 13 -11.20 29.15 0.55
N LEU A 14 -11.59 29.32 1.82
CA LEU A 14 -11.27 28.38 2.90
C LEU A 14 -11.85 26.99 2.63
N MET A 15 -13.11 26.90 2.23
CA MET A 15 -13.75 25.62 1.90
C MET A 15 -13.06 24.93 0.73
N VAL A 16 -12.72 25.67 -0.34
CA VAL A 16 -11.98 25.12 -1.49
C VAL A 16 -10.60 24.63 -1.05
N MET A 17 -9.89 25.39 -0.23
CA MET A 17 -8.58 25.00 0.30
C MET A 17 -8.66 23.72 1.14
N VAL A 18 -9.65 23.60 2.02
CA VAL A 18 -9.86 22.40 2.84
C VAL A 18 -10.20 21.19 1.96
N CYS A 19 -11.11 21.34 1.01
CA CYS A 19 -11.45 20.28 0.05
C CYS A 19 -10.21 19.83 -0.75
N PHE A 20 -9.38 20.77 -1.18
CA PHE A 20 -8.15 20.48 -1.89
C PHE A 20 -7.14 19.73 -1.01
N LEU A 21 -6.96 20.13 0.25
CA LEU A 21 -6.10 19.44 1.22
C LEU A 21 -6.59 18.00 1.48
N VAL A 22 -7.89 17.79 1.63
CA VAL A 22 -8.48 16.46 1.79
C VAL A 22 -8.23 15.62 0.53
N PHE A 23 -8.46 16.19 -0.65
CA PHE A 23 -8.22 15.50 -1.91
C PHE A 23 -6.75 15.10 -2.08
N LEU A 24 -5.81 15.99 -1.78
CA LEU A 24 -4.38 15.68 -1.79
C LEU A 24 -4.02 14.58 -0.79
N ASN A 25 -4.62 14.58 0.41
CA ASN A 25 -4.39 13.52 1.40
C ASN A 25 -4.90 12.17 0.90
N ILE A 26 -6.10 12.12 0.32
CA ILE A 26 -6.66 10.90 -0.27
C ILE A 26 -5.76 10.41 -1.42
N TYR A 27 -5.38 11.31 -2.33
CA TYR A 27 -4.50 10.98 -3.45
C TYR A 27 -3.13 10.48 -2.98
N ARG A 28 -2.56 11.09 -1.94
CA ARG A 28 -1.31 10.65 -1.33
C ARG A 28 -1.43 9.26 -0.72
N ILE A 29 -2.50 8.98 0.02
CA ILE A 29 -2.77 7.65 0.59
C ILE A 29 -2.91 6.61 -0.53
N TRP A 30 -3.67 6.95 -1.57
CA TRP A 30 -3.89 6.06 -2.70
C TRP A 30 -2.60 5.80 -3.49
N SER A 31 -1.79 6.84 -3.71
CA SER A 31 -0.46 6.73 -4.34
C SER A 31 0.50 5.86 -3.52
N ILE A 32 0.50 6.00 -2.19
CA ILE A 32 1.29 5.14 -1.29
C ILE A 32 0.78 3.69 -1.35
N HIS A 33 -0.53 3.48 -1.43
CA HIS A 33 -1.11 2.14 -1.54
C HIS A 33 -0.77 1.47 -2.89
N ASP A 34 -0.88 2.20 -4.01
CA ASP A 34 -0.50 1.70 -5.33
C ASP A 34 1.01 1.42 -5.42
N ALA A 35 1.84 2.31 -4.86
CA ALA A 35 3.28 2.10 -4.78
C ALA A 35 3.67 0.90 -3.89
N ARG A 36 2.91 0.59 -2.83
CA ARG A 36 3.06 -0.65 -2.05
C ARG A 36 2.66 -1.89 -2.86
N ARG A 37 1.50 -1.88 -3.53
CA ARG A 37 1.06 -3.01 -4.39
C ARG A 37 2.05 -3.29 -5.53
N ARG A 38 2.68 -2.26 -6.07
CA ARG A 38 3.71 -2.39 -7.11
C ARG A 38 5.10 -2.78 -6.58
N GLY A 39 5.26 -2.96 -5.26
CA GLY A 39 6.55 -3.30 -4.64
C GLY A 39 7.59 -2.17 -4.67
N ARG A 40 7.17 -0.92 -4.93
CA ARG A 40 8.07 0.25 -5.01
C ARG A 40 8.33 0.92 -3.66
N LEU A 41 7.47 0.67 -2.68
CA LEU A 41 7.72 1.07 -1.30
C LEU A 41 8.28 -0.13 -0.54
N SER A 42 9.59 -0.16 -0.34
CA SER A 42 10.20 -0.98 0.70
C SER A 42 9.54 -0.58 2.03
N THR A 43 8.70 -1.46 2.57
CA THR A 43 8.07 -1.26 3.87
C THR A 43 9.20 -1.01 4.86
N LYS A 44 9.18 0.12 5.58
CA LYS A 44 10.17 0.40 6.63
C LYS A 44 10.00 -0.66 7.73
N GLY A 45 10.73 -1.76 7.59
CA GLY A 45 10.66 -2.96 8.41
C GLY A 45 11.13 -4.14 7.58
N LYS A 46 12.07 -4.95 8.09
CA LYS A 46 12.43 -6.20 7.41
C LYS A 46 11.16 -7.05 7.32
N ALA A 47 10.72 -7.35 6.10
CA ALA A 47 9.61 -8.27 5.90
C ALA A 47 9.92 -9.60 6.62
N THR A 48 8.90 -10.26 7.11
CA THR A 48 9.01 -11.49 7.89
C THR A 48 8.19 -12.60 7.26
N MET A 49 8.42 -13.84 7.70
CA MET A 49 7.59 -14.97 7.27
C MET A 49 6.11 -14.84 7.68
N TYR A 50 5.78 -13.97 8.65
CA TYR A 50 4.38 -13.65 8.96
C TYR A 50 3.70 -12.96 7.79
N ASP A 51 4.38 -12.00 7.15
CA ASP A 51 3.87 -11.27 5.99
C ASP A 51 3.66 -12.20 4.79
N VAL A 52 4.57 -13.16 4.59
CA VAL A 52 4.43 -14.20 3.54
C VAL A 52 3.20 -15.06 3.79
N ARG A 53 2.98 -15.52 5.04
CA ARG A 53 1.79 -16.33 5.39
C ARG A 53 0.49 -15.55 5.23
N TYR A 54 0.48 -14.29 5.65
CA TYR A 54 -0.66 -13.39 5.50
C TYR A 54 -1.05 -13.22 4.02
N LEU A 55 -0.08 -12.92 3.16
CA LEU A 55 -0.30 -12.79 1.71
C LEU A 55 -0.81 -14.09 1.07
N LEU A 56 -0.32 -15.25 1.52
CA LEU A 56 -0.82 -16.54 1.04
C LEU A 56 -2.27 -16.82 1.48
N MET A 57 -2.67 -16.36 2.67
CA MET A 57 -4.06 -16.45 3.16
C MET A 57 -5.01 -15.53 2.39
N GLU A 58 -4.56 -14.34 1.99
CA GLU A 58 -5.34 -13.41 1.14
C GLU A 58 -5.42 -13.86 -0.33
N GLY A 59 -4.66 -14.90 -0.74
CA GLY A 59 -4.62 -15.40 -2.12
C GLY A 59 -3.62 -14.69 -3.03
N GLU A 60 -2.81 -13.79 -2.48
CA GLU A 60 -1.83 -12.95 -3.20
C GLU A 60 -0.47 -13.68 -3.39
N LYS A 61 -0.49 -14.83 -4.11
CA LYS A 61 0.70 -15.72 -4.28
C LYS A 61 1.92 -15.03 -4.91
N GLU A 62 1.70 -14.15 -5.89
CA GLU A 62 2.80 -13.44 -6.59
C GLU A 62 3.48 -12.42 -5.68
N LEU A 63 2.72 -11.71 -4.84
CA LEU A 63 3.25 -10.80 -3.84
C LEU A 63 4.01 -11.56 -2.75
N ALA A 64 3.46 -12.68 -2.26
CA ALA A 64 4.13 -13.55 -1.31
C ALA A 64 5.49 -14.06 -1.83
N THR A 65 5.56 -14.40 -3.13
CA THR A 65 6.80 -14.85 -3.78
C THR A 65 7.87 -13.77 -3.82
N ARG A 66 7.50 -12.51 -4.11
CA ARG A 66 8.45 -11.39 -4.07
C ARG A 66 8.96 -11.11 -2.67
N VAL A 67 8.05 -11.11 -1.68
CA VAL A 67 8.42 -10.92 -0.28
C VAL A 67 9.35 -12.03 0.18
N TYR A 68 9.11 -13.29 -0.22
CA TYR A 68 10.00 -14.41 0.09
C TYR A 68 11.40 -14.24 -0.54
N CYS A 69 11.48 -13.79 -1.81
CA CYS A 69 12.76 -13.45 -2.44
C CYS A 69 13.52 -12.39 -1.65
N ASP A 70 12.84 -11.33 -1.21
CA ASP A 70 13.47 -10.22 -0.48
C ASP A 70 13.95 -10.66 0.92
N ILE A 71 13.22 -11.56 1.59
CA ILE A 71 13.60 -12.10 2.91
C ILE A 71 14.83 -12.99 2.83
N PHE A 72 14.86 -13.91 1.87
CA PHE A 72 15.88 -14.97 1.80
C PHE A 72 16.99 -14.71 0.76
N ASN A 73 16.92 -13.60 0.01
CA ASN A 73 17.81 -13.30 -1.11
C ASN A 73 17.96 -14.48 -2.10
N VAL A 74 16.84 -15.11 -2.43
CA VAL A 74 16.79 -16.24 -3.37
C VAL A 74 16.27 -15.82 -4.73
N THR A 75 16.53 -16.64 -5.75
CA THR A 75 15.98 -16.41 -7.09
C THR A 75 14.47 -16.63 -7.12
N MET A 76 13.78 -15.91 -8.00
CA MET A 76 12.31 -16.05 -8.18
C MET A 76 11.87 -17.49 -8.45
N ALA A 77 12.66 -18.25 -9.21
CA ALA A 77 12.36 -19.66 -9.49
C ALA A 77 12.37 -20.54 -8.23
N ARG A 78 13.30 -20.26 -7.30
CA ARG A 78 13.41 -20.98 -6.03
C ARG A 78 12.29 -20.55 -5.07
N ALA A 79 12.11 -19.25 -4.89
CA ALA A 79 11.04 -18.72 -4.04
C ALA A 79 9.65 -19.23 -4.44
N ARG A 80 9.39 -19.36 -5.75
CA ARG A 80 8.09 -19.88 -6.23
C ARG A 80 7.83 -21.31 -5.78
N LYS A 81 8.86 -22.17 -5.78
CA LYS A 81 8.73 -23.55 -5.29
C LYS A 81 8.49 -23.57 -3.79
N ASP A 82 9.29 -22.81 -3.04
CA ASP A 82 9.22 -22.77 -1.57
C ASP A 82 7.88 -22.19 -1.08
N VAL A 83 7.38 -21.13 -1.73
CA VAL A 83 6.07 -20.53 -1.44
C VAL A 83 4.92 -21.46 -1.81
N GLU A 84 5.06 -22.26 -2.86
CA GLU A 84 4.04 -23.24 -3.23
C GLU A 84 3.96 -24.40 -2.24
N GLU A 85 5.10 -24.88 -1.75
CA GLU A 85 5.16 -25.85 -0.67
C GLU A 85 4.55 -25.29 0.62
N LEU A 86 4.87 -24.04 0.96
CA LEU A 86 4.27 -23.33 2.09
C LEU A 86 2.75 -23.16 1.93
N GLN A 87 2.26 -22.86 0.73
CA GLN A 87 0.83 -22.75 0.47
C GLN A 87 0.11 -24.08 0.67
N ARG A 88 0.74 -25.19 0.27
CA ARG A 88 0.17 -26.54 0.46
C ARG A 88 0.08 -26.90 1.94
N SER A 89 1.08 -26.53 2.75
CA SER A 89 1.04 -26.80 4.20
C SER A 89 0.01 -25.95 4.95
N LEU A 90 -0.34 -24.77 4.44
CA LEU A 90 -1.37 -23.88 5.01
C LEU A 90 -2.81 -24.25 4.62
N LYS A 91 -3.00 -25.03 3.55
CA LYS A 91 -4.31 -25.51 3.10
C LYS A 91 -4.76 -26.82 3.79
N VAL A 92 -3.92 -27.36 4.68
CA VAL A 92 -4.27 -28.47 5.60
C VAL A 92 -5.12 -27.92 6.73
#